data_AF-A0A0A2HUQ0-F1
#
_entry.id   AF-A0A0A2HUQ0-F1
#
_cell.length_a   1.000
_cell.length_b   1.000
_cell.length_c   1.000
_cell.angle_alpha   90.00
_cell.angle_beta   90.00
_cell.angle_gamma   90.00
#
_symmetry.space_group_name_H-M   'P 1'
#
loop_
_entity.id
_entity.type
_entity.pdbx_description
1 polymer ?
#
loop_
_entity_poly.entity_id
_entity_poly.type
_entity_poly.pdbx_seq_one_letter_code
_entity_poly.pdbx_strand_id
1 'polypeptide(L)'
;MNTTRMLTLTLVIGLAATTGCAYRHYLGMHGPSIRHAPDIHDVSVTDDADCLGCHSPDNRQDGTPATSHPGFKGCIKCHNDPLPATPGR
;
A
#
# COMPACT_ATOMS: atom_id res chain seq x y z
N MET A 1 28.57 27.67 -0.59
CA MET A 1 28.19 26.58 0.34
C MET A 1 29.45 25.89 0.79
N ASN A 2 29.68 25.73 2.10
CA ASN A 2 30.86 25.03 2.60
C ASN A 2 30.74 23.53 2.34
N THR A 3 31.83 22.87 1.97
CA THR A 3 31.90 21.42 1.69
C THR A 3 31.30 20.58 2.80
N THR A 4 31.51 20.97 4.06
CA THR A 4 30.91 20.32 5.23
C THR A 4 29.37 20.38 5.19
N ARG A 5 28.78 21.54 4.87
CA ARG A 5 27.32 21.70 4.77
C ARG A 5 26.73 20.87 3.63
N MET A 6 27.47 20.76 2.52
CA MET A 6 27.05 19.94 1.38
C MET A 6 27.07 18.45 1.74
N LEU A 7 28.13 17.97 2.40
CA LEU A 7 28.20 16.58 2.90
C LEU A 7 27.08 16.25 3.89
N THR A 8 26.81 17.13 4.85
CA THR A 8 25.72 16.91 5.83
C THR A 8 24.36 16.84 5.15
N LEU A 9 24.08 17.74 4.19
CA LEU A 9 22.81 17.73 3.47
C LEU A 9 22.61 16.44 2.67
N THR A 10 23.67 16.00 1.97
CA THR A 10 23.64 14.77 1.16
C THR A 10 23.39 13.53 2.03
N LEU A 11 24.01 13.47 3.21
CA LEU A 11 23.81 12.39 4.17
C LEU A 11 22.37 12.35 4.71
N VAL A 12 21.82 13.51 5.08
CA VAL A 12 20.44 13.61 5.60
C VAL A 12 19.42 13.20 4.55
N ILE A 13 19.59 13.64 3.30
CA ILE A 13 18.71 13.25 2.19
C ILE A 13 18.81 11.75 1.91
N GLY A 14 20.02 11.19 1.93
CA GLY A 14 20.23 9.74 1.79
C GLY A 14 19.53 8.94 2.89
N LEU A 15 19.60 9.39 4.16
CA LEU A 15 18.87 8.76 5.25
C LEU A 15 17.35 8.88 5.08
N ALA A 16 16.84 10.06 4.72
CA ALA A 16 15.39 10.26 4.53
C ALA A 16 14.82 9.42 3.38
N ALA A 17 15.59 9.22 2.30
CA ALA A 17 15.18 8.40 1.17
C ALA A 17 15.10 6.90 1.53
N THR A 18 16.03 6.41 2.36
CA THR A 18 16.04 5.01 2.80
C THR A 18 14.99 4.73 3.88
N THR A 19 14.73 5.70 4.77
CA THR A 19 13.62 5.59 5.70
C THR A 19 12.30 5.57 4.96
N GLY A 20 12.08 6.36 3.90
CA GLY A 20 10.82 6.34 3.13
C GLY A 20 10.36 4.96 2.66
N CYS A 21 11.28 4.09 2.21
CA CYS A 21 10.94 2.71 1.80
C CYS A 21 10.64 1.80 3.00
N ALA A 22 11.45 1.88 4.06
CA ALA A 22 11.20 1.15 5.30
C ALA A 22 9.93 1.65 6.02
N TYR A 23 9.63 2.94 5.91
CA TYR A 23 8.53 3.67 6.54
C TYR A 23 7.17 3.15 6.08
N ARG A 24 7.02 2.79 4.80
CA ARG A 24 5.78 2.17 4.29
C ARG A 24 5.52 0.80 4.92
N HIS A 25 6.58 0.00 5.09
CA HIS A 25 6.48 -1.33 5.69
C HIS A 25 6.32 -1.30 7.21
N TYR A 26 6.99 -0.38 7.91
CA TYR A 26 7.09 -0.38 9.38
C TYR A 26 6.01 0.43 10.09
N LEU A 27 5.42 1.45 9.44
CA LEU A 27 4.32 2.24 10.01
C LEU A 27 2.93 1.79 9.58
N GLY A 28 2.82 0.62 8.94
CA GLY A 28 1.52 0.03 8.65
C GLY A 28 0.67 0.93 7.74
N MET A 29 1.25 1.43 6.64
CA MET A 29 0.40 1.88 5.53
C MET A 29 -0.27 0.63 4.95
N HIS A 30 -1.40 0.26 5.57
CA HIS A 30 -2.28 -0.80 5.11
C HIS A 30 -2.72 -0.47 3.68
N GLY A 31 -2.92 -1.50 2.86
CA GLY A 31 -3.43 -1.31 1.51
C GLY A 31 -4.74 -0.50 1.51
N PRO A 32 -5.01 0.30 0.46
CA PRO A 32 -6.24 1.07 0.39
C PRO A 32 -7.48 0.16 0.31
N SER A 33 -8.65 0.71 0.66
CA SER A 33 -9.95 0.09 0.35
C SER A 33 -10.09 -0.12 -1.15
N ILE A 34 -10.69 -1.25 -1.58
CA ILE A 34 -11.10 -1.51 -2.97
C ILE A 34 -12.04 -0.41 -3.49
N ARG A 35 -12.76 0.27 -2.59
CA ARG A 35 -13.66 1.37 -2.92
C ARG A 35 -12.94 2.61 -3.47
N HIS A 36 -11.62 2.73 -3.30
CA HIS A 36 -10.84 3.82 -3.91
C HIS A 36 -10.66 3.66 -5.42
N ALA A 37 -10.78 2.44 -5.94
CA ALA A 37 -10.58 2.14 -7.36
C ALA A 37 -11.69 1.20 -7.87
N PRO A 38 -12.96 1.65 -7.85
CA PRO A 38 -14.13 0.84 -8.23
C PRO A 38 -14.21 0.55 -9.74
N ASP A 39 -13.37 1.22 -10.54
CA ASP A 39 -13.22 1.00 -11.98
C ASP A 39 -12.46 -0.30 -12.30
N ILE A 40 -11.60 -0.74 -11.38
CA ILE A 40 -10.80 -1.98 -11.53
C ILE A 40 -11.13 -3.04 -10.46
N HIS A 41 -11.86 -2.68 -9.40
CA HIS A 41 -12.31 -3.61 -8.38
C HIS A 41 -13.83 -3.67 -8.30
N ASP A 42 -14.38 -4.88 -8.29
CA ASP A 42 -15.78 -5.09 -7.97
C ASP A 42 -16.01 -4.94 -6.45
N VAL A 43 -16.67 -3.85 -6.06
CA VAL A 43 -16.97 -3.53 -4.66
C VAL A 43 -18.00 -4.48 -4.02
N SER A 44 -18.67 -5.31 -4.82
CA SER A 44 -19.62 -6.33 -4.36
C SER A 44 -18.96 -7.66 -3.96
N VAL A 45 -17.64 -7.78 -4.10
CA VAL A 45 -16.87 -8.94 -3.61
C VAL A 45 -17.15 -9.19 -2.13
N THR A 46 -17.49 -10.44 -1.82
CA THR A 46 -17.77 -10.92 -0.46
C THR A 46 -16.89 -12.09 -0.03
N ASP A 47 -16.11 -12.67 -0.95
CA ASP A 47 -15.17 -13.75 -0.69
C ASP A 47 -13.71 -13.29 -0.90
N ASP A 48 -12.84 -13.59 0.05
CA ASP A 48 -11.41 -13.29 -0.03
C ASP A 48 -10.72 -14.12 -1.12
N ALA A 49 -11.28 -15.27 -1.52
CA ALA A 49 -10.76 -16.08 -2.60
C ALA A 49 -10.71 -15.31 -3.93
N ASP A 50 -11.70 -14.44 -4.18
CA ASP A 50 -11.74 -13.59 -5.37
C ASP A 50 -10.59 -12.57 -5.36
N CYS A 51 -10.24 -12.03 -4.18
CA CYS A 51 -9.10 -11.15 -4.03
C CYS A 51 -7.77 -11.88 -4.34
N LEU A 52 -7.63 -13.11 -3.83
CA LEU A 52 -6.42 -13.91 -4.03
C LEU A 52 -6.25 -14.41 -5.47
N GLY A 53 -7.32 -14.42 -6.27
CA GLY A 53 -7.25 -14.72 -7.71
C GLY A 53 -6.23 -13.83 -8.42
N CYS A 54 -6.16 -12.54 -8.06
CA CYS A 54 -5.21 -11.58 -8.63
C CYS A 54 -4.07 -11.22 -7.66
N HIS A 55 -4.35 -11.15 -6.35
CA HIS A 55 -3.41 -10.70 -5.31
C HIS A 55 -2.71 -11.85 -4.54
N SER A 56 -2.75 -13.09 -5.04
CA SER A 56 -2.03 -14.20 -4.39
C SER A 56 -0.53 -13.91 -4.24
N PRO A 57 0.14 -14.43 -3.18
CA PRO A 57 1.59 -14.26 -2.97
C PRO A 57 2.44 -14.69 -4.17
N ASP A 58 1.96 -15.70 -4.88
CA ASP A 58 2.67 -16.33 -6.00
C ASP A 58 2.22 -15.77 -7.35
N ASN A 59 1.15 -14.96 -7.38
CA ASN A 59 0.64 -14.40 -8.62
C ASN A 59 1.41 -13.11 -8.98
N ARG A 60 2.02 -13.11 -10.15
CA ARG A 60 2.69 -11.96 -10.76
C ARG A 60 2.00 -11.51 -12.04
N GLN A 61 0.66 -11.52 -12.05
CA GLN A 61 -0.10 -10.86 -13.11
C GLN A 61 0.41 -9.43 -13.31
N ASP A 62 0.64 -9.07 -14.57
CA ASP A 62 1.41 -7.89 -14.98
C ASP A 62 0.89 -6.61 -14.31
N GLY A 63 1.57 -6.19 -13.24
CA GLY A 63 1.30 -4.95 -12.50
C GLY A 63 0.37 -5.07 -11.29
N THR A 64 -0.28 -6.21 -11.07
CA THR A 64 -1.08 -6.42 -9.86
C THR A 64 -0.16 -6.71 -8.67
N PRO A 65 -0.27 -5.95 -7.56
CA PRO A 65 0.57 -6.19 -6.40
C PRO A 65 0.16 -7.49 -5.70
N ALA A 66 1.13 -8.35 -5.37
CA ALA A 66 0.88 -9.49 -4.49
C ALA A 66 0.50 -9.02 -3.08
N THR A 67 -0.29 -9.83 -2.37
CA THR A 67 -0.63 -9.56 -0.97
C THR A 67 0.62 -9.54 -0.09
N SER A 68 0.73 -8.53 0.76
CA SER A 68 1.76 -8.46 1.81
C SER A 68 1.50 -9.43 2.98
N HIS A 69 0.35 -10.11 2.99
CA HIS A 69 -0.09 -11.01 4.06
C HIS A 69 -0.34 -12.43 3.53
N PRO A 70 0.70 -13.21 3.21
CA PRO A 70 0.57 -14.47 2.46
C PRO A 70 -0.21 -15.58 3.19
N GLY A 71 -0.35 -15.50 4.52
CA GLY A 71 -1.11 -16.46 5.33
C GLY A 71 -2.43 -15.93 5.88
N PHE A 72 -2.78 -14.67 5.59
CA PHE A 72 -3.96 -14.04 6.18
C PHE A 72 -5.22 -14.35 5.36
N LYS A 73 -6.32 -14.65 6.07
CA LYS A 73 -7.67 -14.79 5.54
C LYS A 73 -8.55 -13.75 6.24
N GLY A 74 -9.22 -12.89 5.47
CA GLY A 74 -10.04 -11.78 5.95
C GLY A 74 -9.78 -10.46 5.22
N CYS A 75 -9.42 -10.46 3.94
CA CYS A 75 -9.06 -9.27 3.16
C CYS A 75 -10.14 -8.18 3.25
N ILE A 76 -11.40 -8.57 3.05
CA ILE A 76 -12.55 -7.66 2.96
C ILE A 76 -12.84 -6.97 4.31
N LYS A 77 -12.42 -7.56 5.43
CA LYS A 77 -12.57 -6.96 6.77
C LYS A 77 -11.86 -5.61 6.90
N CYS A 78 -10.79 -5.42 6.12
CA CYS A 78 -9.95 -4.23 6.17
C CYS A 78 -9.90 -3.46 4.84
N HIS A 79 -10.17 -4.13 3.71
CA HIS A 79 -10.04 -3.54 2.38
C HIS A 79 -11.38 -3.32 1.66
N ASN A 80 -12.52 -3.47 2.34
CA ASN A 80 -13.84 -3.01 1.85
C ASN A 80 -14.48 -2.02 2.83
N ASP A 81 -13.64 -1.26 3.52
CA ASP A 81 -14.04 -0.21 4.44
C ASP A 81 -14.65 0.99 3.69
N PRO A 82 -15.66 1.67 4.29
CA PRO A 82 -16.21 2.89 3.74
C PRO A 82 -15.13 3.95 3.58
N LEU A 83 -15.17 4.67 2.45
CA LEU A 83 -14.29 5.81 2.27
C LEU A 83 -14.60 6.88 3.32
N PRO A 84 -13.57 7.54 3.89
CA PRO A 84 -13.79 8.66 4.79
C PRO A 84 -14.64 9.71 4.09
N ALA A 85 -15.64 10.25 4.80
CA ALA A 85 -16.44 11.35 4.28
C ALA A 85 -15.49 12.50 3.93
N THR A 86 -15.39 12.85 2.65
CA THR A 86 -14.65 14.03 2.21
C THR A 86 -15.25 15.24 2.92
N PRO A 87 -14.50 15.97 3.77
CA PRO A 87 -15.02 17.21 4.32
C PRO A 87 -15.09 18.23 3.18
N GLY A 88 -16.31 18.65 2.81
CA GLY A 88 -16.50 19.82 1.95
C GLY A 88 -16.76 19.57 0.46
N ARG A 89 -17.54 18.54 0.11
CA ARG A 89 -18.31 18.60 -1.14
C ARG A 89 -19.80 18.73 -0.82
#